data_AF-A0A5J4S6G8-F1
#
_entry.id   AF-A0A5J4S6G8-F1
#
_cell.length_a   1.000
_cell.length_b   1.000
_cell.length_c   1.000
_cell.angle_alpha   90.00
_cell.angle_beta   90.00
_cell.angle_gamma   90.00
#
_symmetry.space_group_name_H-M   'P 1'
#
loop_
_entity.id
_entity.type
_entity.pdbx_description
1 polymer ?
#
loop_
_entity_poly.entity_id
_entity_poly.type
_entity_poly.pdbx_seq_one_letter_code
_entity_poly.pdbx_strand_id
1 'polypeptide(L)'
;MSTSPITRDKNKYKIRNWKSYNKNLHQRGSLSIWLEDSLMEAWKQVSKKQKEVGAQTYSESIIQCCLLLKINYRLKLRQSTGFIQSLFMLMGKSDYAVPDYSTLCRCQKSLSIAINNRRRK
;
A
#
# COMPACT_ATOMS: atom_id res chain seq x y z
N MET A 1 49.25 -40.48 14.62
CA MET A 1 47.91 -40.83 14.11
C MET A 1 47.50 -39.74 13.13
N SER A 2 47.53 -40.05 11.83
CA SER A 2 47.31 -39.06 10.75
C SER A 2 45.83 -39.00 10.41
N THR A 3 45.18 -37.86 10.59
CA THR A 3 43.78 -37.65 10.19
C THR A 3 43.71 -37.36 8.69
N SER A 4 42.97 -38.19 7.95
CA SER A 4 42.71 -37.96 6.53
C SER A 4 41.70 -36.80 6.35
N PRO A 5 41.87 -35.94 5.34
CA PRO A 5 40.96 -34.82 5.12
C PRO A 5 39.59 -35.32 4.67
N ILE A 6 38.54 -34.96 5.42
CA ILE A 6 37.14 -35.23 5.04
C ILE A 6 36.79 -34.28 3.88
N THR A 7 36.84 -34.79 2.65
CA THR A 7 36.30 -34.08 1.49
C THR A 7 34.77 -34.12 1.55
N ARG A 8 34.15 -33.01 1.95
CA ARG A 8 32.69 -32.85 1.88
C ARG A 8 32.29 -32.77 0.41
N ASP A 9 31.75 -33.85 -0.12
CA ASP A 9 31.22 -33.88 -1.47
C ASP A 9 30.03 -32.92 -1.54
N LYS A 10 30.19 -31.82 -2.29
CA LYS A 10 29.13 -30.81 -2.43
C LYS A 10 28.18 -31.31 -3.49
N ASN A 11 27.00 -31.77 -3.06
CA ASN A 11 25.90 -32.08 -3.98
C ASN A 11 25.66 -30.90 -4.94
N LYS A 12 25.99 -31.09 -6.22
CA LYS A 12 25.72 -30.11 -7.29
C LYS A 12 24.24 -30.15 -7.60
N TYR A 13 23.44 -29.38 -6.86
CA TYR A 13 22.02 -29.24 -7.12
C TYR A 13 21.79 -28.40 -8.38
N LYS A 14 21.13 -28.98 -9.40
CA LYS A 14 20.70 -28.26 -10.60
C LYS A 14 19.29 -27.71 -10.38
N ILE A 15 19.16 -26.38 -10.29
CA ILE A 15 17.87 -25.71 -10.12
C ILE A 15 17.03 -25.91 -11.39
N ARG A 16 16.08 -26.84 -11.36
CA ARG A 16 15.18 -27.16 -12.49
C ARG A 16 13.99 -26.19 -12.62
N ASN A 17 13.71 -25.41 -11.58
CA ASN A 17 12.52 -24.55 -11.50
C ASN A 17 12.81 -23.05 -11.68
N TRP A 18 13.98 -22.67 -12.20
CA TRP A 18 14.44 -21.27 -12.31
C TRP A 18 13.38 -20.33 -12.90
N LYS A 19 12.69 -20.75 -13.97
CA LYS A 19 11.61 -19.97 -14.60
C LYS A 19 10.46 -19.68 -13.65
N SER A 20 10.01 -20.68 -12.89
CA SER A 20 8.93 -20.53 -11.91
C SER A 20 9.37 -19.67 -10.73
N TYR A 21 10.59 -19.88 -10.23
CA TYR A 21 11.17 -19.07 -9.17
C TYR A 21 11.25 -17.59 -9.57
N ASN A 22 11.77 -17.29 -10.77
CA ASN A 22 11.87 -15.93 -11.26
C ASN A 22 10.49 -15.26 -11.47
N LYS A 23 9.51 -16.01 -12.00
CA LYS A 23 8.12 -15.52 -12.11
C LYS A 23 7.56 -15.12 -10.75
N ASN A 24 7.78 -15.92 -9.72
CA ASN A 24 7.33 -15.61 -8.35
C ASN A 24 8.04 -14.38 -7.77
N LEU A 25 9.33 -14.17 -8.09
CA LEU A 25 10.04 -12.95 -7.69
C LEU A 25 9.45 -11.70 -8.33
N HIS A 26 9.14 -11.74 -9.64
CA HIS A 26 8.43 -10.64 -10.30
C HIS A 26 7.06 -10.38 -9.67
N GLN A 27 6.30 -11.45 -9.38
CA GLN A 27 4.97 -11.33 -8.76
C GLN A 27 5.01 -10.66 -7.38
N ARG A 28 6.11 -10.78 -6.63
CA ARG A 28 6.27 -10.07 -5.34
C ARG A 28 6.33 -8.55 -5.49
N GLY A 29 6.72 -8.04 -6.66
CA GLY A 29 6.66 -6.62 -6.99
C GLY A 29 5.29 -6.15 -7.45
N SER A 30 4.33 -7.06 -7.65
CA SER A 30 2.98 -6.71 -8.07
C SER A 30 2.26 -5.94 -6.96
N LEU A 31 1.64 -4.82 -7.32
CA LEU A 31 0.82 -4.05 -6.41
C LEU A 31 -0.52 -4.76 -6.18
N SER A 32 -0.74 -5.26 -4.96
CA SER A 32 -2.00 -5.90 -4.56
C SER A 32 -2.54 -5.20 -3.32
N ILE A 33 -3.69 -4.54 -3.44
CA ILE A 33 -4.31 -3.77 -2.34
C ILE A 33 -5.72 -4.31 -2.13
N TRP A 34 -6.00 -4.72 -0.90
CA TRP A 34 -7.34 -5.11 -0.46
C TRP A 34 -7.99 -3.92 0.23
N LEU A 35 -9.12 -3.48 -0.31
CA LEU A 35 -9.93 -2.40 0.24
C LEU A 35 -11.28 -2.98 0.62
N GLU A 36 -11.82 -2.55 1.75
CA GLU A 36 -13.16 -2.94 2.18
C GLU A 36 -14.22 -2.36 1.23
N ASP A 37 -15.27 -3.13 0.94
CA ASP A 37 -16.33 -2.67 0.03
C ASP A 37 -17.06 -1.45 0.60
N SER A 38 -17.30 -1.43 1.92
CA SER A 38 -17.92 -0.29 2.62
C SER A 38 -17.11 1.00 2.45
N LEU A 39 -15.78 0.89 2.42
CA LEU A 39 -14.86 2.00 2.21
C LEU A 39 -14.97 2.52 0.76
N MET A 40 -15.05 1.62 -0.21
CA MET A 40 -15.23 1.98 -1.62
C MET A 40 -16.58 2.64 -1.90
N GLU A 41 -17.64 2.18 -1.22
CA GLU A 41 -18.96 2.81 -1.26
C GLU A 41 -18.94 4.20 -0.63
N ALA A 42 -18.33 4.36 0.54
CA ALA A 42 -18.17 5.67 1.18
C ALA A 42 -17.44 6.65 0.24
N TRP A 43 -16.39 6.20 -0.44
CA TRP A 43 -15.66 7.01 -1.42
C TRP A 43 -16.55 7.43 -2.60
N LYS A 44 -17.37 6.51 -3.11
CA LYS A 44 -18.33 6.79 -4.18
C LYS A 44 -19.33 7.88 -3.76
N GLN A 45 -19.84 7.81 -2.54
CA GLN A 45 -20.79 8.80 -2.03
C GLN A 45 -20.15 10.18 -1.88
N VAL A 46 -18.93 10.25 -1.34
CA VAL A 46 -18.19 11.51 -1.22
C VAL A 46 -17.92 12.13 -2.59
N SER A 47 -17.59 11.31 -3.58
CA SER A 47 -17.25 11.78 -4.93
C SER A 47 -18.45 12.36 -5.68
N LYS A 48 -19.68 11.97 -5.31
CA LYS A 48 -20.92 12.52 -5.87
C LYS A 48 -21.36 13.83 -5.21
N LYS A 49 -20.91 14.08 -3.98
CA LYS A 49 -21.30 15.27 -3.22
C LYS A 49 -20.50 16.48 -3.68
N GLN A 50 -21.16 17.63 -3.77
CA GLN A 50 -20.46 18.89 -3.99
C GLN A 50 -19.66 19.25 -2.75
N LYS A 51 -18.46 19.79 -2.95
CA LYS A 51 -17.57 20.16 -1.85
C LYS A 51 -18.13 21.42 -1.17
N GLU A 52 -18.66 21.25 0.04
CA GLU A 52 -19.08 22.36 0.89
C GLU A 52 -17.91 22.91 1.71
N VAL A 53 -17.81 24.22 1.79
CA VAL A 53 -16.74 24.90 2.54
C VAL A 53 -17.00 24.74 4.04
N GLY A 54 -16.05 24.15 4.78
CA GLY A 54 -16.13 23.99 6.23
C GLY A 54 -16.72 22.65 6.71
N ALA A 55 -17.40 21.90 5.85
CA ALA A 55 -17.89 20.56 6.17
C ALA A 55 -16.79 19.49 6.06
N GLN A 56 -16.88 18.45 6.90
CA GLN A 56 -16.01 17.28 6.77
C GLN A 56 -16.40 16.48 5.52
N THR A 57 -15.65 16.69 4.43
CA THR A 57 -15.96 16.06 3.13
C THR A 57 -15.69 14.55 3.13
N TYR A 58 -14.70 14.08 3.91
CA TYR A 58 -14.25 12.68 3.90
C TYR A 58 -14.52 12.01 5.25
N SER A 59 -14.96 10.75 5.21
CA SER A 59 -15.06 9.93 6.43
C SER A 59 -13.69 9.68 7.06
N GLU A 60 -13.69 9.34 8.34
CA GLU A 60 -12.48 8.97 9.08
C GLU A 60 -11.79 7.74 8.45
N SER A 61 -12.57 6.75 8.00
CA SER A 61 -12.08 5.55 7.33
C SER A 61 -11.33 5.83 6.02
N ILE A 62 -11.82 6.79 5.23
CA ILE A 62 -11.15 7.26 4.00
C ILE A 62 -9.79 7.88 4.34
N ILE A 63 -9.78 8.80 5.29
CA ILE A 63 -8.54 9.47 5.72
C ILE A 63 -7.54 8.46 6.29
N GLN A 64 -8.01 7.53 7.12
CA GLN A 64 -7.20 6.46 7.68
C GLN A 64 -6.57 5.60 6.58
N CYS A 65 -7.35 5.19 5.57
CA CYS A 65 -6.84 4.43 4.44
C CYS A 65 -5.75 5.20 3.68
N CYS A 66 -5.97 6.49 3.37
CA CYS A 66 -4.98 7.35 2.72
C CYS A 66 -3.65 7.40 3.51
N LEU A 67 -3.74 7.57 4.83
CA LEU A 67 -2.58 7.67 5.71
C LEU A 67 -1.88 6.31 5.91
N LEU A 68 -2.63 5.21 5.89
CA LEU A 68 -2.07 3.86 5.88
C LEU A 68 -1.30 3.59 4.59
N LEU A 69 -1.85 3.92 3.42
CA LEU A 69 -1.14 3.79 2.15
C LEU A 69 0.14 4.63 2.15
N LYS A 70 0.07 5.88 2.62
CA LYS A 70 1.26 6.73 2.79
C LYS A 70 2.34 6.03 3.64
N ILE A 71 1.97 5.44 4.78
CA ILE A 71 2.94 4.83 5.69
C ILE A 71 3.51 3.53 5.15
N ASN A 72 2.67 2.66 4.58
CA ASN A 72 3.08 1.38 4.03
C ASN A 72 4.02 1.55 2.83
N TYR A 73 3.73 2.50 1.94
CA TYR A 73 4.57 2.80 0.78
C TYR A 73 5.64 3.88 1.06
N ARG A 74 5.76 4.32 2.32
CA ARG A 74 6.75 5.33 2.77
C ARG A 74 6.75 6.62 1.94
N LEU A 75 5.56 7.07 1.54
CA LEU A 75 5.37 8.25 0.71
C LEU A 75 5.32 9.54 1.55
N LYS A 76 5.73 10.67 0.95
CA LYS A 76 5.40 12.01 1.47
C LYS A 76 3.91 12.29 1.26
N LEU A 77 3.31 13.17 2.07
CA LEU A 77 1.86 13.48 1.99
C LEU A 77 1.41 13.95 0.59
N ARG A 78 2.20 14.78 -0.10
CA ARG A 78 1.89 15.21 -1.48
C ARG A 78 2.06 14.09 -2.51
N GLN A 79 2.93 13.12 -2.22
CA GLN A 79 3.09 11.94 -3.09
C GLN A 79 1.94 10.95 -2.87
N SER A 80 1.43 10.82 -1.63
CA SER A 80 0.29 9.94 -1.38
C SER A 80 -0.97 10.38 -2.12
N THR A 81 -1.21 11.69 -2.28
CA THR A 81 -2.36 12.16 -3.07
C THR A 81 -2.25 11.73 -4.54
N GLY A 82 -1.08 11.93 -5.16
CA GLY A 82 -0.84 11.47 -6.53
C GLY A 82 -0.88 9.94 -6.67
N PHE A 83 -0.32 9.21 -5.70
CA PHE A 83 -0.35 7.74 -5.68
C PHE A 83 -1.78 7.20 -5.65
N ILE A 84 -2.64 7.76 -4.79
CA ILE A 84 -4.05 7.36 -4.68
C ILE A 84 -4.81 7.70 -5.97
N GLN A 85 -4.54 8.86 -6.56
CA GLN A 85 -5.12 9.24 -7.85
C GLN A 85 -4.75 8.25 -8.96
N SER A 86 -3.47 7.88 -9.05
CA SER A 86 -3.01 6.85 -10.01
C SER A 86 -3.64 5.49 -9.73
N LEU A 87 -3.79 5.11 -8.46
CA LEU A 87 -4.45 3.86 -8.08
C LEU A 87 -5.90 3.83 -8.56
N PHE A 88 -6.65 4.92 -8.36
CA PHE A 88 -8.03 5.01 -8.84
C PHE A 88 -8.13 5.00 -10.36
N MET A 89 -7.20 5.64 -11.07
CA MET A 89 -7.11 5.52 -12.52
C MET A 89 -6.92 4.07 -12.97
N LEU A 90 -6.01 3.33 -12.32
CA LEU A 90 -5.78 1.90 -12.61
C LEU A 90 -6.97 1.01 -12.25
N MET A 91 -7.78 1.40 -11.26
CA MET A 91 -9.01 0.71 -10.87
C MET A 91 -10.23 1.06 -11.74
N GLY A 92 -10.07 1.92 -12.76
CA GLY A 92 -11.18 2.41 -13.59
C GLY A 92 -12.16 3.32 -12.83
N LYS A 93 -11.69 4.03 -11.80
CA LYS A 93 -12.47 4.91 -10.91
C LYS A 93 -11.91 6.34 -10.89
N SER A 94 -11.53 6.87 -12.05
CA SER A 94 -10.90 8.19 -12.19
C SER A 94 -11.79 9.35 -11.73
N ASP A 95 -13.09 9.13 -11.59
CA ASP A 95 -14.10 10.04 -11.08
C ASP A 95 -14.09 10.15 -9.54
N TYR A 96 -13.34 9.29 -8.84
CA TYR A 96 -13.31 9.31 -7.38
C TYR A 96 -12.49 10.49 -6.84
N ALA A 97 -13.07 11.22 -5.90
CA ALA A 97 -12.44 12.35 -5.25
C ALA A 97 -11.29 11.90 -4.34
N VAL A 98 -10.13 12.56 -4.47
CA VAL A 98 -8.95 12.28 -3.66
C VAL A 98 -8.75 13.43 -2.66
N PRO A 99 -8.56 13.13 -1.36
CA PRO A 99 -8.23 14.15 -0.36
C PRO A 99 -6.96 14.91 -0.76
N ASP A 100 -7.00 16.25 -0.70
CA ASP A 100 -5.83 17.06 -0.98
C ASP A 100 -4.82 17.04 0.18
N TYR A 101 -3.61 17.54 -0.08
CA TYR A 101 -2.55 17.61 0.91
C TYR A 101 -2.99 18.33 2.20
N SER A 102 -3.74 19.42 2.07
CA SER A 102 -4.16 20.23 3.22
C SER A 102 -5.14 19.48 4.12
N THR A 103 -6.05 18.70 3.54
CA THR A 103 -6.99 17.85 4.28
C THR A 103 -6.25 16.74 5.01
N LEU A 104 -5.39 15.99 4.31
CA LEU A 104 -4.62 14.91 4.94
C LEU A 104 -3.69 15.43 6.05
N CYS A 105 -3.02 16.56 5.84
CA CYS A 105 -2.12 17.16 6.82
C CYS A 105 -2.85 17.56 8.11
N ARG A 106 -4.04 18.14 8.00
CA ARG A 106 -4.86 18.52 9.16
C ARG A 106 -5.37 17.29 9.91
N CYS A 107 -5.98 16.34 9.21
CA CYS A 107 -6.55 15.16 9.84
C CYS A 107 -5.49 14.24 10.45
N GLN A 108 -4.27 14.16 9.88
CA GLN A 108 -3.20 13.36 10.45
C GLN A 108 -2.82 13.80 11.88
N LYS A 109 -3.02 15.07 12.24
CA LYS A 109 -2.69 15.57 13.58
C LYS A 109 -3.70 15.10 14.64
N SER A 110 -4.97 14.98 14.26
CA SER A 110 -6.05 14.62 15.16
C SER A 110 -6.38 13.13 15.17
N LEU A 111 -6.00 12.39 14.12
CA LEU A 111 -6.37 10.99 13.95
C LEU A 111 -5.37 10.06 14.63
N SER A 112 -5.83 9.32 15.64
CA SER A 112 -5.03 8.25 16.25
C SER A 112 -5.08 7.01 15.35
N ILE A 113 -4.01 6.79 14.58
CA ILE A 113 -3.89 5.59 13.74
C ILE A 113 -3.09 4.53 14.51
N ALA A 114 -3.79 3.54 15.04
CA ALA A 114 -3.16 2.34 15.60
C ALA A 114 -2.56 1.49 14.46
N ILE A 115 -1.24 1.53 14.30
CA ILE A 115 -0.52 0.71 13.31
C ILE A 115 0.11 -0.46 14.05
N ASN A 116 -0.65 -1.55 14.19
CA ASN A 116 -0.23 -2.71 14.97
C ASN A 116 0.98 -3.47 14.38
N ASN A 117 1.31 -3.24 13.10
CA ASN A 117 2.31 -4.04 12.36
C ASN A 117 3.49 -3.23 11.81
N ARG A 118 3.92 -2.15 12.49
CA ARG A 118 5.19 -1.51 12.13
C ARG A 118 6.35 -2.40 12.62
N ARG A 119 6.71 -3.44 11.86
CA ARG A 119 7.98 -4.16 12.07
C ARG A 119 9.11 -3.15 11.88
N ARG A 120 9.60 -2.58 12.98
CA ARG A 120 10.86 -1.83 12.98
C ARG A 120 11.93 -2.83 12.52
N LYS A 121 12.60 -2.52 11.42
CA LYS A 121 13.83 -3.19 11.02
C LYS A 121 14.95 -2.69 11.92
#